data_AF-L1MPU5-F1
#
_entry.id   AF-L1MPU5-F1
#
_cell.length_a   1.000
_cell.length_b   1.000
_cell.length_c   1.000
_cell.angle_alpha   90.00
_cell.angle_beta   90.00
_cell.angle_gamma   90.00
#
_symmetry.space_group_name_H-M   'P 1'
#
loop_
_entity.id
_entity.type
_entity.pdbx_description
1 polymer ?
#
loop_
_entity_poly.entity_id
_entity_poly.type
_entity_poly.pdbx_seq_one_letter_code
_entity_poly.pdbx_strand_id
1 'polypeptide(L)'
;MPTDKADKRIYKVAFTYNGKEVASRYANYDGNVGTLPTPQEILGVAYNTANTYKLVFADDFYAEYPIYADRTVAVDVIVNNMCEIATKEDWKKFGDFVRSGEGNLNAKLTADLNLGTDIQKIGSESTDYRGTFDGQGHTITIDWNGNGGDYFALFPFVTDATIKNLRVTGKMTTDVPMGVFSYLAGGNTTFSGCVSDVKITNGDKNDTYCAAGMVRAAYSEGKITFKDCIVAGDLNGTTDNSKQNMGGFVCGQADDATCTFDNCLYTGTNNAKGGYAFAPKPTLNNCYYVNAFANVQGTPTTAEQLASGYVAWMLQSGRAENVWGQTLGTDLEPQLSATAKRIYKVAFTYNGKEVASRYANYDGNVGTLPTPQEILGVAYNTANTYKLVFADDFYAEYPIYADRTVAVDVIVNNMCEIATKEDWKKFGDFVRSGERNLNAKLTVDLDFGSDILKVGSESTGYSGTFDGQGHTITID
;
A
#
# COMPACT_ATOMS: atom_id res chain seq x y z
N MET A 1 30.92 22.89 -73.98
CA MET A 1 30.10 22.33 -72.89
C MET A 1 31.03 21.53 -71.99
N PRO A 2 31.00 21.78 -70.68
CA PRO A 2 30.39 20.80 -69.81
C PRO A 2 29.26 21.46 -69.03
N THR A 3 28.07 20.91 -69.15
CA THR A 3 27.01 21.09 -68.17
C THR A 3 27.50 20.47 -66.87
N ASP A 4 27.65 21.27 -65.82
CA ASP A 4 27.70 20.79 -64.44
C ASP A 4 26.37 20.07 -64.16
N LYS A 5 26.28 18.81 -64.58
CA LYS A 5 25.29 17.89 -64.05
C LYS A 5 25.73 17.66 -62.62
N ALA A 6 25.12 18.39 -61.67
CA ALA A 6 25.03 17.90 -60.32
C ALA A 6 24.57 16.44 -60.40
N ASP A 7 25.40 15.52 -59.94
CA ASP A 7 25.09 14.09 -59.98
C ASP A 7 23.73 13.89 -59.31
N LYS A 8 22.74 13.46 -60.10
CA LYS A 8 21.40 13.14 -59.61
C LYS A 8 21.48 11.89 -58.75
N ARG A 9 21.85 12.07 -57.50
CA ARG A 9 21.97 11.02 -56.51
C ARG A 9 20.65 10.89 -55.76
N ILE A 10 20.11 9.67 -55.77
CA ILE A 10 18.95 9.28 -54.97
C ILE A 10 19.50 8.74 -53.65
N TYR A 11 18.94 9.20 -52.54
CA TYR A 11 19.26 8.76 -51.20
C TYR A 11 18.16 7.85 -50.65
N LYS A 12 18.58 6.77 -49.99
CA LYS A 12 17.69 5.83 -49.30
C LYS A 12 17.44 6.29 -47.87
N VAL A 13 16.18 6.29 -47.47
CA VAL A 13 15.76 6.43 -46.07
C VAL A 13 15.17 5.09 -45.63
N ALA A 14 15.94 4.35 -44.83
CA ALA A 14 15.54 3.06 -44.27
C ALA A 14 14.84 3.28 -42.93
N PHE A 15 13.60 2.82 -42.78
CA PHE A 15 12.87 2.86 -41.53
C PHE A 15 13.05 1.53 -40.80
N THR A 16 13.47 1.60 -39.54
CA THR A 16 13.79 0.41 -38.75
C THR A 16 12.90 0.29 -37.53
N TYR A 17 12.36 -0.91 -37.28
CA TYR A 17 11.61 -1.25 -36.07
C TYR A 17 12.29 -2.45 -35.43
N ASN A 18 12.60 -2.36 -34.13
CA ASN A 18 13.38 -3.37 -33.39
C ASN A 18 14.69 -3.77 -34.12
N GLY A 19 15.39 -2.77 -34.66
CA GLY A 19 16.67 -2.94 -35.37
C GLY A 19 16.58 -3.56 -36.77
N LYS A 20 15.38 -3.83 -37.30
CA LYS A 20 15.18 -4.39 -38.64
C LYS A 20 14.56 -3.37 -39.57
N GLU A 21 15.06 -3.27 -40.80
CA GLU A 21 14.43 -2.45 -41.84
C GLU A 21 13.05 -3.02 -42.17
N VAL A 22 12.01 -2.22 -41.95
CA VAL A 22 10.60 -2.60 -42.17
C VAL A 22 9.99 -1.86 -43.35
N ALA A 23 10.52 -0.68 -43.68
CA ALA A 23 10.10 0.09 -44.83
C ALA A 23 11.28 0.92 -45.37
N SER A 24 11.17 1.31 -46.63
CA SER A 24 12.14 2.18 -47.28
C SER A 24 11.44 3.24 -48.10
N ARG A 25 12.05 4.43 -48.14
CA ARG A 25 11.68 5.55 -49.01
C ARG A 25 12.93 6.10 -49.68
N TYR A 26 12.75 6.89 -50.73
CA TYR A 26 13.85 7.43 -51.52
C TYR A 26 13.58 8.90 -51.86
N ALA A 27 14.61 9.73 -51.74
CA ALA A 27 14.54 11.16 -52.03
C ALA A 27 15.76 11.63 -52.84
N ASN A 28 15.60 12.67 -53.66
CA ASN A 28 16.75 13.36 -54.25
C ASN A 28 17.46 14.22 -53.19
N TYR A 29 18.67 14.70 -53.49
CA TYR A 29 19.35 15.71 -52.67
C TYR A 29 18.44 16.93 -52.42
N ASP A 30 18.34 17.35 -51.16
CA ASP A 30 17.46 18.45 -50.70
C ASP A 30 15.96 18.20 -50.93
N GLY A 31 15.59 16.95 -51.27
CA GLY A 31 14.21 16.48 -51.33
C GLY A 31 13.75 15.91 -49.99
N ASN A 32 12.56 15.31 -49.99
CA ASN A 32 11.99 14.62 -48.83
C ASN A 32 11.32 13.30 -49.24
N VAL A 33 10.91 12.50 -48.25
CA VAL A 33 10.30 11.19 -48.49
C VAL A 33 8.81 11.25 -48.84
N GLY A 34 8.17 12.40 -48.61
CA GLY A 34 6.76 12.71 -48.93
C GLY A 34 5.72 11.95 -48.10
N THR A 35 5.96 10.68 -47.79
CA THR A 35 5.08 9.85 -46.95
C THR A 35 5.89 9.00 -45.98
N LEU A 36 5.47 9.00 -44.72
CA LEU A 36 6.02 8.11 -43.71
C LEU A 36 5.38 6.71 -43.84
N PRO A 37 6.06 5.65 -43.38
CA PRO A 37 5.46 4.33 -43.28
C PRO A 37 4.21 4.33 -42.39
N THR A 38 3.22 3.54 -42.77
CA THR A 38 2.02 3.27 -41.98
C THR A 38 2.28 2.19 -40.92
N PRO A 39 1.44 2.09 -39.87
CA PRO A 39 1.55 1.00 -38.91
C PRO A 39 1.45 -0.39 -39.54
N GLN A 40 0.64 -0.55 -40.60
CA GLN A 40 0.51 -1.81 -41.33
C GLN A 40 1.79 -2.17 -42.09
N GLU A 41 2.47 -1.20 -42.70
CA GLU A 41 3.78 -1.41 -43.33
C GLU A 41 4.84 -1.82 -42.31
N ILE A 42 4.83 -1.23 -41.11
CA ILE A 42 5.81 -1.51 -40.06
C ILE A 42 5.58 -2.87 -39.40
N LEU A 43 4.33 -3.19 -39.07
CA LEU A 43 3.99 -4.37 -38.27
C LEU A 43 3.68 -5.61 -39.12
N GLY A 44 3.33 -5.44 -40.40
CA GLY A 44 2.96 -6.54 -41.29
C GLY A 44 1.85 -7.41 -40.71
N VAL A 45 2.14 -8.70 -40.48
CA VAL A 45 1.17 -9.67 -39.93
C VAL A 45 0.77 -9.40 -38.48
N ALA A 46 1.55 -8.60 -37.73
CA ALA A 46 1.21 -8.20 -36.36
C ALA A 46 0.24 -6.99 -36.31
N TYR A 47 -0.05 -6.38 -37.46
CA TYR A 47 -1.02 -5.29 -37.55
C TYR A 47 -2.44 -5.84 -37.28
N ASN A 48 -3.17 -5.17 -36.40
CA ASN A 48 -4.55 -5.51 -36.04
C ASN A 48 -5.42 -4.25 -36.06
N THR A 49 -6.46 -4.25 -36.87
CA THR A 49 -7.39 -3.12 -37.03
C THR A 49 -8.18 -2.78 -35.77
N ALA A 50 -8.23 -3.66 -34.77
CA ALA A 50 -8.86 -3.40 -33.47
C ALA A 50 -8.00 -2.50 -32.55
N ASN A 51 -6.71 -2.34 -32.86
CA ASN A 51 -5.79 -1.51 -32.08
C ASN A 51 -5.67 -0.10 -32.66
N THR A 52 -5.35 0.86 -31.80
CA THR A 52 -4.83 2.17 -32.21
C THR A 52 -3.31 2.15 -32.19
N TYR A 53 -2.70 2.87 -33.14
CA TYR A 53 -1.25 2.91 -33.30
C TYR A 53 -0.78 4.34 -33.40
N LYS A 54 0.31 4.65 -32.70
CA LYS A 54 1.07 5.88 -32.85
C LYS A 54 2.50 5.53 -33.22
N LEU A 55 3.01 6.17 -34.26
CA LEU A 55 4.38 6.01 -34.73
C LEU A 55 5.18 7.20 -34.25
N VAL A 56 6.32 6.93 -33.60
CA VAL A 56 7.29 7.96 -33.21
C VAL A 56 8.57 7.68 -33.98
N PHE A 57 9.04 8.66 -34.73
CA PHE A 57 10.24 8.54 -35.55
C PHE A 57 11.39 9.24 -34.85
N ALA A 58 12.56 8.59 -34.79
CA ALA A 58 13.75 9.14 -34.16
C ALA A 58 14.21 10.44 -34.83
N ASP A 59 14.98 11.25 -34.08
CA ASP A 59 15.55 12.53 -34.51
C ASP A 59 14.49 13.53 -35.04
N ASP A 60 13.30 13.49 -34.45
CA ASP A 60 12.12 14.27 -34.84
C ASP A 60 11.83 14.16 -36.35
N PHE A 61 12.07 13.00 -36.95
CA PHE A 61 11.93 12.82 -38.39
C PHE A 61 10.46 12.93 -38.82
N TYR A 62 10.18 13.78 -39.79
CA TYR A 62 8.85 14.00 -40.38
C TYR A 62 8.88 13.85 -41.91
N ALA A 63 7.71 13.79 -42.55
CA ALA A 63 7.60 13.47 -43.98
C ALA A 63 8.37 14.44 -44.88
N GLU A 64 8.39 15.73 -44.52
CA GLU A 64 9.05 16.82 -45.23
C GLU A 64 10.50 17.07 -44.77
N TYR A 65 11.06 16.21 -43.91
CA TYR A 65 12.44 16.35 -43.43
C TYR A 65 13.42 16.31 -44.62
N PRO A 66 14.33 17.29 -44.77
CA PRO A 66 15.22 17.38 -45.93
C PRO A 66 16.31 16.29 -45.90
N ILE A 67 16.54 15.66 -47.06
CA ILE A 67 17.46 14.52 -47.21
C ILE A 67 18.71 14.93 -47.99
N TYR A 68 19.88 14.75 -47.36
CA TYR A 68 21.18 15.08 -47.95
C TYR A 68 22.09 13.85 -48.14
N ALA A 69 21.75 12.72 -47.51
CA ALA A 69 22.51 11.48 -47.54
C ALA A 69 21.60 10.29 -47.24
N ASP A 70 22.09 9.06 -47.49
CA ASP A 70 21.41 7.85 -47.02
C ASP A 70 21.26 7.90 -45.50
N ARG A 71 20.09 7.52 -44.99
CA ARG A 71 19.76 7.59 -43.56
C ARG A 71 18.99 6.35 -43.12
N THR A 72 19.19 6.00 -41.86
CA THR A 72 18.32 5.08 -41.12
C THR A 72 17.52 5.86 -40.09
N VAL A 73 16.22 5.64 -40.02
CA VAL A 73 15.30 6.25 -39.05
C VAL A 73 14.69 5.13 -38.21
N ALA A 74 14.94 5.13 -36.91
CA ALA A 74 14.25 4.22 -36.01
C ALA A 74 12.80 4.67 -35.82
N VAL A 75 11.88 3.70 -35.75
CA VAL A 75 10.46 3.94 -35.50
C VAL A 75 10.05 3.16 -34.26
N ASP A 76 9.46 3.83 -33.29
CA ASP A 76 8.77 3.21 -32.18
C ASP A 76 7.27 3.15 -32.48
N VAL A 77 6.64 2.03 -32.11
CA VAL A 77 5.21 1.80 -32.32
C VAL A 77 4.53 1.69 -30.96
N ILE A 78 3.71 2.69 -30.64
CA ILE A 78 2.90 2.71 -29.43
C ILE A 78 1.52 2.17 -29.79
N VAL A 79 1.13 1.09 -29.11
CA VAL A 79 -0.15 0.41 -29.33
C VAL A 79 -1.11 0.82 -28.21
N ASN A 80 -2.34 1.20 -28.55
CA ASN A 80 -3.40 1.51 -27.59
C ASN A 80 -3.01 2.54 -26.52
N ASN A 81 -2.19 3.53 -26.88
CA ASN A 81 -1.69 4.58 -25.97
C ASN A 81 -0.94 4.02 -24.73
N MET A 82 -0.31 2.85 -24.85
CA MET A 82 0.35 2.16 -23.74
C MET A 82 1.82 1.85 -24.06
N CYS A 83 2.72 2.32 -23.21
CA CYS A 83 4.14 1.95 -23.21
C CYS A 83 4.37 0.78 -22.25
N GLU A 84 4.98 -0.30 -22.73
CA GLU A 84 5.44 -1.39 -21.88
C GLU A 84 6.91 -1.17 -21.53
N ILE A 85 7.23 -1.22 -20.24
CA ILE A 85 8.57 -0.94 -19.72
C ILE A 85 9.09 -2.22 -19.06
N ALA A 86 10.12 -2.81 -19.63
CA ALA A 86 10.79 -4.00 -19.08
C ALA A 86 12.25 -3.69 -18.68
N THR A 87 12.83 -2.64 -19.25
CA THR A 87 14.26 -2.34 -19.13
C THR A 87 14.52 -0.85 -18.83
N LYS A 88 15.76 -0.54 -18.46
CA LYS A 88 16.23 0.85 -18.30
C LYS A 88 16.10 1.66 -19.59
N GLU A 89 16.31 1.03 -20.74
CA GLU A 89 16.19 1.70 -22.04
C GLU A 89 14.72 2.05 -22.33
N ASP A 90 13.79 1.15 -22.01
CA ASP A 90 12.35 1.43 -22.17
C ASP A 90 11.90 2.59 -21.26
N TRP A 91 12.40 2.63 -20.01
CA TRP A 91 12.15 3.74 -19.09
C TRP A 91 12.67 5.06 -19.66
N LYS A 92 13.90 5.06 -20.20
CA LYS A 92 14.47 6.23 -20.86
C LYS A 92 13.62 6.68 -22.04
N LYS A 93 13.24 5.76 -22.94
CA LYS A 93 12.38 6.04 -24.10
C LYS A 93 11.05 6.64 -23.68
N PHE A 94 10.41 6.07 -22.65
CA PHE A 94 9.17 6.61 -22.11
C PHE A 94 9.36 8.06 -21.58
N GLY A 95 10.45 8.31 -20.86
CA GLY A 95 10.82 9.66 -20.42
C GLY A 95 11.05 10.64 -21.57
N ASP A 96 11.66 10.17 -22.66
CA ASP A 96 11.89 10.98 -23.86
C ASP A 96 10.56 11.31 -24.58
N PHE A 97 9.61 10.37 -24.66
CA PHE A 97 8.26 10.65 -25.17
C PHE A 97 7.54 11.71 -24.34
N VAL A 98 7.53 11.58 -23.01
CA VAL A 98 6.90 12.58 -22.14
C VAL A 98 7.54 13.95 -22.37
N ARG A 99 8.87 14.02 -22.47
CA ARG A 99 9.61 15.27 -22.73
C ARG A 99 9.38 15.85 -24.12
N SER A 100 9.01 15.04 -25.10
CA SER A 100 8.60 15.52 -26.43
C SER A 100 7.15 15.99 -26.50
N GLY A 101 6.44 16.04 -25.35
CA GLY A 101 5.07 16.53 -25.25
C GLY A 101 4.01 15.42 -25.14
N GLU A 102 4.42 14.15 -25.08
CA GLU A 102 3.50 13.00 -24.99
C GLU A 102 3.14 12.64 -23.54
N GLY A 103 2.87 13.65 -22.71
CA GLY A 103 2.60 13.48 -21.28
C GLY A 103 1.35 12.66 -20.94
N ASN A 104 0.44 12.47 -21.89
CA ASN A 104 -0.80 11.69 -21.72
C ASN A 104 -0.65 10.19 -22.05
N LEU A 105 0.57 9.72 -22.39
CA LEU A 105 0.81 8.31 -22.62
C LEU A 105 0.60 7.50 -21.33
N ASN A 106 -0.08 6.36 -21.44
CA ASN A 106 -0.08 5.40 -20.34
C ASN A 106 1.19 4.55 -20.41
N ALA A 107 1.62 4.06 -19.27
CA ALA A 107 2.73 3.12 -19.19
C ALA A 107 2.45 2.04 -18.15
N LYS A 108 3.04 0.86 -18.36
CA LYS A 108 3.06 -0.19 -17.35
C LYS A 108 4.43 -0.85 -17.26
N LEU A 109 4.84 -1.17 -16.04
CA LEU A 109 5.99 -2.04 -15.82
C LEU A 109 5.61 -3.48 -16.13
N THR A 110 6.51 -4.22 -16.75
CA THR A 110 6.36 -5.66 -17.04
C THR A 110 7.43 -6.51 -16.36
N ALA A 111 8.37 -5.85 -15.68
CA ALA A 111 9.42 -6.45 -14.88
C ALA A 111 9.85 -5.46 -13.79
N ASP A 112 10.51 -5.98 -12.76
CA ASP A 112 11.22 -5.13 -11.81
C ASP A 112 12.35 -4.39 -12.51
N LEU A 113 12.53 -3.12 -12.15
CA LEU A 113 13.44 -2.22 -12.82
C LEU A 113 14.47 -1.69 -11.84
N ASN A 114 15.73 -2.06 -12.04
CA ASN A 114 16.83 -1.45 -11.31
C ASN A 114 17.38 -0.29 -12.13
N LEU A 115 17.14 0.96 -11.73
CA LEU A 115 17.71 2.16 -12.35
C LEU A 115 19.14 2.44 -11.87
N GLY A 116 19.54 1.87 -10.72
CA GLY A 116 20.86 2.07 -10.13
C GLY A 116 21.15 3.55 -9.92
N THR A 117 22.33 4.01 -10.34
CA THR A 117 22.77 5.40 -10.20
C THR A 117 22.31 6.34 -11.31
N ASP A 118 21.62 5.82 -12.33
CA ASP A 118 21.19 6.62 -13.47
C ASP A 118 19.95 7.44 -13.10
N ILE A 119 20.14 8.74 -12.89
CA ILE A 119 19.04 9.67 -12.57
C ILE A 119 18.23 9.94 -13.84
N GLN A 120 17.16 9.18 -14.03
CA GLN A 120 16.27 9.27 -15.19
C GLN A 120 14.85 9.65 -14.74
N LYS A 121 14.53 10.94 -14.86
CA LYS A 121 13.24 11.51 -14.47
C LYS A 121 12.27 11.50 -15.66
N ILE A 122 10.99 11.23 -15.39
CA ILE A 122 9.91 11.27 -16.38
C ILE A 122 9.29 12.67 -16.39
N GLY A 123 9.45 13.38 -17.52
CA GLY A 123 8.96 14.74 -17.70
C GLY A 123 9.86 15.84 -17.15
N SER A 124 9.35 17.07 -17.20
CA SER A 124 9.98 18.30 -16.70
C SER A 124 8.91 19.31 -16.31
N GLU A 125 9.32 20.48 -15.83
CA GLU A 125 8.39 21.59 -15.50
C GLU A 125 7.50 22.00 -16.69
N SER A 126 8.03 21.93 -17.92
CA SER A 126 7.29 22.25 -19.14
C SER A 126 6.59 21.05 -19.78
N THR A 127 6.84 19.84 -19.28
CA THR A 127 6.32 18.58 -19.83
C THR A 127 5.94 17.66 -18.69
N ASP A 128 4.88 18.05 -17.98
CA ASP A 128 4.34 17.30 -16.87
C ASP A 128 3.72 15.98 -17.35
N TYR A 129 3.79 14.95 -16.50
CA TYR A 129 3.16 13.67 -16.77
C TYR A 129 1.68 13.70 -16.36
N ARG A 130 0.81 13.22 -17.24
CA ARG A 130 -0.66 13.29 -17.10
C ARG A 130 -1.37 11.97 -17.41
N GLY A 131 -0.62 10.93 -17.76
CA GLY A 131 -1.16 9.62 -18.07
C GLY A 131 -1.40 8.74 -16.84
N THR A 132 -1.71 7.47 -17.11
CA THR A 132 -1.73 6.40 -16.11
C THR A 132 -0.44 5.59 -16.17
N PHE A 133 0.31 5.58 -15.06
CA PHE A 133 1.45 4.70 -14.85
C PHE A 133 1.06 3.54 -13.91
N ASP A 134 1.09 2.31 -14.40
CA ASP A 134 0.78 1.10 -13.63
C ASP A 134 2.05 0.28 -13.39
N GLY A 135 2.53 0.29 -12.14
CA GLY A 135 3.65 -0.55 -11.74
C GLY A 135 3.34 -2.05 -11.78
N GLN A 136 2.06 -2.46 -11.85
CA GLN A 136 1.62 -3.86 -11.82
C GLN A 136 2.19 -4.69 -10.63
N GLY A 137 2.54 -4.02 -9.52
CA GLY A 137 3.18 -4.63 -8.36
C GLY A 137 4.70 -4.76 -8.47
N HIS A 138 5.31 -4.34 -9.58
CA HIS A 138 6.76 -4.34 -9.77
C HIS A 138 7.46 -3.24 -8.96
N THR A 139 8.76 -3.48 -8.74
CA THR A 139 9.62 -2.59 -7.97
C THR A 139 10.59 -1.81 -8.87
N ILE A 140 10.69 -0.50 -8.65
CA ILE A 140 11.79 0.34 -9.13
C ILE A 140 12.83 0.48 -8.02
N THR A 141 14.07 0.07 -8.28
CA THR A 141 15.20 0.24 -7.37
C THR A 141 16.11 1.38 -7.83
N ILE A 142 16.46 2.28 -6.91
CA ILE A 142 17.28 3.48 -7.17
C ILE A 142 18.45 3.62 -6.19
N ASP A 143 19.57 4.15 -6.67
CA ASP A 143 20.71 4.63 -5.89
C ASP A 143 21.08 6.02 -6.40
N TRP A 144 20.23 7.00 -6.12
CA TRP A 144 20.37 8.32 -6.72
C TRP A 144 21.09 9.29 -5.78
N ASN A 145 22.21 9.82 -6.25
CA ASN A 145 22.96 10.87 -5.57
C ASN A 145 23.10 12.07 -6.52
N GLY A 146 22.26 13.08 -6.31
CA GLY A 146 22.27 14.30 -7.12
C GLY A 146 22.47 15.51 -6.23
N ASN A 147 23.42 16.38 -6.57
CA ASN A 147 23.63 17.64 -5.86
C ASN A 147 23.61 18.79 -6.89
N GLY A 148 23.02 19.93 -6.52
CA GLY A 148 22.75 21.01 -7.45
C GLY A 148 21.65 20.68 -8.48
N GLY A 149 20.99 21.72 -8.99
CA GLY A 149 19.74 21.63 -9.76
C GLY A 149 18.53 22.07 -8.94
N ASP A 150 17.31 21.90 -9.47
CA ASP A 150 16.12 22.50 -8.84
C ASP A 150 15.23 21.49 -8.11
N TYR A 151 15.10 20.26 -8.62
CA TYR A 151 14.14 19.27 -8.09
C TYR A 151 14.55 17.83 -8.34
N PHE A 152 14.05 16.91 -7.50
CA PHE A 152 14.37 15.49 -7.56
C PHE A 152 13.14 14.60 -7.28
N ALA A 153 12.80 13.72 -8.24
CA ALA A 153 11.71 12.72 -8.16
C ALA A 153 11.72 11.80 -9.39
N LEU A 154 11.00 10.66 -9.33
CA LEU A 154 10.74 9.82 -10.51
C LEU A 154 9.89 10.55 -11.58
N PHE A 155 8.80 11.18 -11.15
CA PHE A 155 7.86 11.97 -11.97
C PHE A 155 7.79 13.39 -11.39
N PRO A 156 8.77 14.28 -11.68
CA PRO A 156 8.88 15.57 -11.00
C PRO A 156 7.62 16.41 -11.00
N PHE A 157 6.90 16.46 -12.12
CA PHE A 157 5.65 17.20 -12.24
C PHE A 157 4.57 16.26 -12.77
N VAL A 158 3.49 16.15 -12.00
CA VAL A 158 2.31 15.37 -12.41
C VAL A 158 1.05 16.22 -12.29
N THR A 159 0.16 16.13 -13.29
CA THR A 159 -1.13 16.84 -13.32
C THR A 159 -2.18 15.92 -13.89
N ASP A 160 -3.32 15.75 -13.21
CA ASP A 160 -4.40 14.84 -13.64
C ASP A 160 -3.93 13.39 -13.90
N ALA A 161 -2.83 12.99 -13.25
CA ALA A 161 -2.19 11.71 -13.48
C ALA A 161 -2.69 10.63 -12.52
N THR A 162 -2.54 9.36 -12.90
CA THR A 162 -2.71 8.22 -12.01
C THR A 162 -1.42 7.41 -11.94
N ILE A 163 -0.81 7.29 -10.77
CA ILE A 163 0.31 6.39 -10.53
C ILE A 163 -0.18 5.29 -9.60
N LYS A 164 -0.08 4.03 -10.01
CA LYS A 164 -0.63 2.92 -9.23
C LYS A 164 0.24 1.68 -9.21
N ASN A 165 0.04 0.86 -8.17
CA ASN A 165 0.67 -0.46 -7.99
C ASN A 165 2.21 -0.42 -8.15
N LEU A 166 2.87 0.64 -7.67
CA LEU A 166 4.30 0.85 -7.87
C LEU A 166 5.02 0.85 -6.52
N ARG A 167 6.02 -0.03 -6.37
CA ARG A 167 6.97 0.03 -5.27
C ARG A 167 8.24 0.72 -5.72
N VAL A 168 8.75 1.64 -4.91
CA VAL A 168 10.06 2.26 -5.10
C VAL A 168 10.92 1.96 -3.89
N THR A 169 12.14 1.46 -4.09
CA THR A 169 13.09 1.14 -3.01
C THR A 169 14.50 1.62 -3.33
N GLY A 170 15.36 1.63 -2.31
CA GLY A 170 16.77 1.99 -2.43
C GLY A 170 17.09 3.27 -1.67
N LYS A 171 17.83 4.21 -2.27
CA LYS A 171 18.20 5.47 -1.60
C LYS A 171 18.24 6.67 -2.54
N MET A 172 17.95 7.83 -1.96
CA MET A 172 18.11 9.13 -2.61
C MET A 172 18.90 10.06 -1.68
N THR A 173 19.96 10.67 -2.20
CA THR A 173 20.78 11.68 -1.51
C THR A 173 20.83 12.96 -2.33
N THR A 174 20.48 14.09 -1.74
CA THR A 174 20.46 15.39 -2.44
C THR A 174 20.57 16.59 -1.50
N ASP A 175 20.97 17.75 -2.03
CA ASP A 175 20.94 19.05 -1.37
C ASP A 175 19.84 19.99 -1.90
N VAL A 176 18.87 19.46 -2.65
CA VAL A 176 17.72 20.22 -3.20
C VAL A 176 16.38 19.62 -2.75
N PRO A 177 15.26 20.36 -2.85
CA PRO A 177 13.96 19.83 -2.47
C PRO A 177 13.52 18.62 -3.30
N MET A 178 12.87 17.64 -2.67
CA MET A 178 12.54 16.37 -3.32
C MET A 178 11.32 15.63 -2.77
N GLY A 179 10.75 14.78 -3.61
CA GLY A 179 9.80 13.72 -3.25
C GLY A 179 10.11 12.47 -4.07
N VAL A 180 9.92 11.29 -3.51
CA VAL A 180 10.30 10.03 -4.19
C VAL A 180 9.55 9.86 -5.52
N PHE A 181 8.23 10.04 -5.48
CA PHE A 181 7.38 9.90 -6.66
C PHE A 181 7.30 11.22 -7.43
N SER A 182 7.01 12.33 -6.75
CA SER A 182 6.82 13.62 -7.40
C SER A 182 7.38 14.79 -6.61
N TYR A 183 7.84 15.81 -7.33
CA TYR A 183 8.21 17.09 -6.73
C TYR A 183 6.96 17.96 -6.57
N LEU A 184 6.18 18.15 -7.63
CA LEU A 184 4.87 18.80 -7.58
C LEU A 184 3.79 17.89 -8.14
N ALA A 185 2.67 17.80 -7.43
CA ALA A 185 1.46 17.14 -7.91
C ALA A 185 0.30 18.15 -7.95
N GLY A 186 -0.31 18.32 -9.13
CA GLY A 186 -1.44 19.21 -9.37
C GLY A 186 -2.65 18.50 -10.00
N GLY A 187 -3.69 19.26 -10.32
CA GLY A 187 -4.93 18.72 -10.89
C GLY A 187 -5.57 17.65 -10.01
N ASN A 188 -6.33 16.75 -10.62
CA ASN A 188 -6.94 15.60 -9.94
C ASN A 188 -6.03 14.37 -10.02
N THR A 189 -4.91 14.41 -9.30
CA THR A 189 -3.88 13.35 -9.33
C THR A 189 -4.14 12.28 -8.27
N THR A 190 -3.97 11.01 -8.64
CA THR A 190 -4.14 9.86 -7.75
C THR A 190 -2.88 8.99 -7.66
N PHE A 191 -2.48 8.67 -6.43
CA PHE A 191 -1.51 7.63 -6.10
C PHE A 191 -2.26 6.47 -5.45
N SER A 192 -2.20 5.26 -6.01
CA SER A 192 -2.95 4.11 -5.45
C SER A 192 -2.17 2.81 -5.41
N GLY A 193 -2.13 2.13 -4.27
CA GLY A 193 -1.33 0.90 -4.14
C GLY A 193 0.17 1.15 -4.27
N CYS A 194 0.65 2.35 -3.91
CA CYS A 194 2.04 2.75 -4.07
C CYS A 194 2.82 2.60 -2.77
N VAL A 195 4.08 2.16 -2.87
CA VAL A 195 4.98 1.97 -1.73
C VAL A 195 6.27 2.76 -1.95
N SER A 196 6.64 3.56 -0.96
CA SER A 196 7.94 4.21 -0.88
C SER A 196 8.76 3.61 0.27
N ASP A 197 9.76 2.82 -0.09
CA ASP A 197 10.74 2.22 0.82
C ASP A 197 12.14 2.74 0.46
N VAL A 198 12.28 4.07 0.44
CA VAL A 198 13.50 4.76 0.00
C VAL A 198 14.15 5.45 1.19
N LYS A 199 15.44 5.17 1.39
CA LYS A 199 16.26 5.92 2.33
C LYS A 199 16.64 7.28 1.76
N ILE A 200 16.05 8.33 2.31
CA ILE A 200 16.26 9.72 1.90
C ILE A 200 17.29 10.38 2.82
N THR A 201 18.30 11.00 2.21
CA THR A 201 19.23 11.91 2.88
C THR A 201 19.18 13.26 2.19
N ASN A 202 18.69 14.29 2.88
CA ASN A 202 18.58 15.64 2.33
C ASN A 202 19.52 16.61 3.06
N GLY A 203 20.30 17.38 2.31
CA GLY A 203 21.27 18.35 2.80
C GLY A 203 20.97 19.79 2.41
N ASP A 204 19.74 20.11 2.01
CA ASP A 204 19.35 21.44 1.58
C ASP A 204 19.57 22.46 2.70
N LYS A 205 20.24 23.57 2.36
CA LYS A 205 20.58 24.65 3.27
C LYS A 205 19.65 25.85 3.14
N ASN A 206 18.75 25.86 2.17
CA ASN A 206 17.99 27.03 1.75
C ASN A 206 16.48 26.86 1.95
N ASP A 207 15.92 25.66 1.74
CA ASP A 207 14.50 25.39 1.94
C ASP A 207 14.23 24.76 3.33
N THR A 208 12.97 24.82 3.77
CA THR A 208 12.46 24.14 4.97
C THR A 208 11.41 23.08 4.64
N TYR A 209 11.07 22.86 3.36
CA TYR A 209 10.17 21.82 2.86
C TYR A 209 10.93 20.90 1.88
N CYS A 210 12.00 20.30 2.38
CA CYS A 210 13.07 19.76 1.53
C CYS A 210 12.87 18.30 1.11
N ALA A 211 12.11 17.50 1.86
CA ALA A 211 12.02 16.07 1.60
C ALA A 211 10.67 15.49 2.00
N ALA A 212 10.11 14.71 1.08
CA ALA A 212 8.92 13.92 1.31
C ALA A 212 9.08 12.47 0.86
N GLY A 213 8.49 11.53 1.60
CA GLY A 213 8.52 10.11 1.24
C GLY A 213 7.73 9.78 -0.02
N MET A 214 6.77 10.62 -0.44
CA MET A 214 6.09 10.46 -1.74
C MET A 214 6.12 11.72 -2.61
N VAL A 215 5.49 12.81 -2.16
CA VAL A 215 5.28 14.02 -2.96
C VAL A 215 5.81 15.24 -2.22
N ARG A 216 6.70 16.03 -2.82
CA ARG A 216 7.22 17.23 -2.12
C ARG A 216 6.11 18.22 -1.86
N ALA A 217 5.34 18.66 -2.87
CA ALA A 217 4.17 19.50 -2.60
C ALA A 217 2.95 19.26 -3.49
N ALA A 218 1.77 19.42 -2.89
CA ALA A 218 0.52 19.58 -3.61
C ALA A 218 0.42 21.02 -4.15
N TYR A 219 0.29 21.15 -5.46
CA TYR A 219 0.24 22.40 -6.19
C TYR A 219 -1.14 23.07 -6.07
N SER A 220 -1.20 24.39 -6.34
CA SER A 220 -2.41 25.20 -6.24
C SER A 220 -3.59 24.58 -7.00
N GLU A 221 -4.76 24.64 -6.37
CA GLU A 221 -6.02 24.02 -6.81
C GLU A 221 -5.99 22.47 -6.95
N GLY A 222 -4.86 21.83 -6.62
CA GLY A 222 -4.67 20.39 -6.73
C GLY A 222 -5.54 19.59 -5.75
N LYS A 223 -6.09 18.48 -6.25
CA LYS A 223 -6.85 17.50 -5.48
C LYS A 223 -6.12 16.17 -5.53
N ILE A 224 -5.27 15.95 -4.54
CA ILE A 224 -4.33 14.82 -4.52
C ILE A 224 -4.89 13.72 -3.64
N THR A 225 -5.07 12.53 -4.22
CA THR A 225 -5.60 11.36 -3.51
C THR A 225 -4.54 10.30 -3.35
N PHE A 226 -4.35 9.81 -2.13
CA PHE A 226 -3.49 8.68 -1.79
C PHE A 226 -4.40 7.55 -1.28
N LYS A 227 -4.40 6.42 -1.97
CA LYS A 227 -5.24 5.28 -1.63
C LYS A 227 -4.42 4.02 -1.48
N ASP A 228 -4.49 3.36 -0.33
CA ASP A 228 -3.76 2.12 -0.10
C ASP A 228 -2.24 2.30 -0.30
N CYS A 229 -1.63 3.34 0.30
CA CYS A 229 -0.22 3.67 0.10
C CYS A 229 0.61 3.50 1.38
N ILE A 230 1.90 3.17 1.22
CA ILE A 230 2.86 2.97 2.32
C ILE A 230 4.08 3.88 2.12
N VAL A 231 4.54 4.50 3.21
CA VAL A 231 5.89 5.07 3.31
C VAL A 231 6.63 4.40 4.46
N ALA A 232 7.62 3.58 4.11
CA ALA A 232 8.45 2.80 5.04
C ALA A 232 9.92 3.27 5.09
N GLY A 233 10.36 4.04 4.08
CA GLY A 233 11.74 4.52 4.01
C GLY A 233 12.10 5.55 5.08
N ASP A 234 13.39 5.65 5.39
CA ASP A 234 13.94 6.64 6.34
C ASP A 234 14.03 8.04 5.72
N LEU A 235 13.66 9.07 6.49
CA LEU A 235 13.81 10.47 6.10
C LEU A 235 14.82 11.18 7.00
N ASN A 236 15.99 11.54 6.46
CA ASN A 236 17.08 12.14 7.24
C ASN A 236 17.56 13.47 6.66
N GLY A 237 17.32 14.57 7.35
CA GLY A 237 17.94 15.88 7.08
C GLY A 237 19.33 16.00 7.70
N THR A 238 20.30 16.56 7.00
CA THR A 238 21.70 16.73 7.49
C THR A 238 22.03 18.15 7.93
N THR A 239 21.13 19.11 7.69
CA THR A 239 21.24 20.53 8.08
C THR A 239 20.07 20.89 8.99
N ASP A 240 20.10 22.07 9.63
CA ASP A 240 18.94 22.51 10.40
C ASP A 240 17.71 22.81 9.53
N ASN A 241 17.93 23.31 8.32
CA ASN A 241 16.89 23.67 7.35
C ASN A 241 16.24 22.43 6.73
N SER A 242 17.02 21.46 6.27
CA SER A 242 16.51 20.17 5.77
C SER A 242 15.79 19.31 6.80
N LYS A 243 15.92 19.62 8.09
CA LYS A 243 15.15 18.98 9.18
C LYS A 243 13.82 19.67 9.45
N GLN A 244 13.61 20.88 8.95
CA GLN A 244 12.31 21.54 9.09
C GLN A 244 11.31 20.93 8.10
N ASN A 245 10.04 20.99 8.47
CA ASN A 245 8.85 20.67 7.67
C ASN A 245 8.98 19.54 6.63
N MET A 246 9.67 18.45 6.96
CA MET A 246 9.71 17.22 6.17
C MET A 246 8.34 16.52 6.19
N GLY A 247 8.03 15.72 5.19
CA GLY A 247 6.75 15.04 5.06
C GLY A 247 6.89 13.53 4.95
N GLY A 248 6.19 12.75 5.78
CA GLY A 248 6.12 11.30 5.58
C GLY A 248 5.57 11.01 4.18
N PHE A 249 4.38 11.50 3.85
CA PHE A 249 3.83 11.45 2.50
C PHE A 249 4.05 12.75 1.71
N VAL A 250 3.59 13.87 2.26
CA VAL A 250 3.62 15.20 1.63
C VAL A 250 4.20 16.24 2.57
N CYS A 251 5.18 17.04 2.13
CA CYS A 251 5.78 18.06 2.99
C CYS A 251 5.14 19.45 2.81
N GLY A 252 4.80 19.86 1.58
CA GLY A 252 4.16 21.14 1.27
C GLY A 252 2.75 21.00 0.67
N GLN A 253 1.89 21.98 0.90
CA GLN A 253 0.53 22.01 0.35
C GLN A 253 0.10 23.46 0.16
N ALA A 254 -0.30 23.83 -1.06
CA ALA A 254 -0.89 25.15 -1.31
C ALA A 254 -2.21 25.34 -0.55
N ASP A 255 -2.57 26.58 -0.24
CA ASP A 255 -3.72 26.88 0.63
C ASP A 255 -5.07 26.43 0.06
N ASP A 256 -5.19 26.39 -1.26
CA ASP A 256 -6.35 25.98 -2.05
C ASP A 256 -6.28 24.53 -2.55
N ALA A 257 -5.21 23.79 -2.18
CA ALA A 257 -5.03 22.39 -2.54
C ALA A 257 -5.53 21.46 -1.41
N THR A 258 -5.93 20.24 -1.79
CA THR A 258 -6.38 19.21 -0.83
C THR A 258 -5.60 17.92 -1.00
N CYS A 259 -5.23 17.31 0.12
CA CYS A 259 -4.67 15.96 0.17
C CYS A 259 -5.63 15.03 0.93
N THR A 260 -6.08 13.96 0.28
CA THR A 260 -6.95 12.93 0.88
C THR A 260 -6.20 11.62 0.96
N PHE A 261 -6.26 10.96 2.11
CA PHE A 261 -5.60 9.69 2.38
C PHE A 261 -6.62 8.65 2.82
N ASP A 262 -6.68 7.55 2.09
CA ASP A 262 -7.55 6.41 2.38
C ASP A 262 -6.70 5.17 2.59
N ASN A 263 -6.77 4.58 3.79
CA ASN A 263 -6.04 3.35 4.16
C ASN A 263 -4.52 3.50 3.94
N CYS A 264 -3.90 4.55 4.48
CA CYS A 264 -2.46 4.81 4.29
C CYS A 264 -1.65 4.54 5.56
N LEU A 265 -0.38 4.15 5.38
CA LEU A 265 0.50 3.75 6.47
C LEU A 265 1.88 4.45 6.38
N TYR A 266 2.31 5.08 7.47
CA TYR A 266 3.66 5.60 7.65
C TYR A 266 4.43 4.82 8.72
N THR A 267 5.49 4.09 8.32
CA THR A 267 6.36 3.33 9.24
C THR A 267 7.79 3.84 9.28
N GLY A 268 8.20 4.67 8.30
CA GLY A 268 9.57 5.17 8.18
C GLY A 268 10.09 5.92 9.41
N THR A 269 11.40 5.93 9.61
CA THR A 269 12.03 6.77 10.64
C THR A 269 12.27 8.18 10.13
N ASN A 270 12.35 9.17 11.03
CA ASN A 270 12.72 10.53 10.65
C ASN A 270 13.48 11.26 11.76
N ASN A 271 14.25 12.29 11.37
CA ASN A 271 14.90 13.22 12.30
C ASN A 271 14.35 14.65 12.19
N ALA A 272 13.10 14.78 11.75
CA ALA A 272 12.48 16.07 11.49
C ALA A 272 12.24 16.86 12.78
N LYS A 273 12.45 18.17 12.73
CA LYS A 273 12.12 19.13 13.80
C LYS A 273 10.74 19.77 13.61
N GLY A 274 10.12 19.57 12.45
CA GLY A 274 8.81 20.08 12.05
C GLY A 274 8.07 19.06 11.18
N GLY A 275 7.03 19.50 10.46
CA GLY A 275 6.41 18.67 9.41
C GLY A 275 5.36 17.68 9.89
N TYR A 276 5.03 16.72 9.03
CA TYR A 276 3.79 15.93 9.11
C TYR A 276 4.00 14.49 8.65
N ALA A 277 3.32 13.53 9.27
CA ALA A 277 3.30 12.15 8.76
C ALA A 277 2.59 12.05 7.40
N PHE A 278 1.50 12.80 7.20
CA PHE A 278 0.69 12.72 5.97
C PHE A 278 0.78 13.98 5.11
N ALA A 279 0.23 15.11 5.53
CA ALA A 279 0.33 16.39 4.81
C ALA A 279 0.02 17.57 5.74
N PRO A 280 0.26 18.83 5.34
CA PRO A 280 -0.08 20.00 6.19
C PRO A 280 -1.57 20.11 6.58
N LYS A 281 -2.51 19.90 5.63
CA LYS A 281 -3.96 19.96 5.87
C LYS A 281 -4.65 18.73 5.26
N PRO A 282 -4.48 17.52 5.85
CA PRO A 282 -4.94 16.28 5.23
C PRO A 282 -6.39 15.95 5.61
N THR A 283 -7.10 15.29 4.71
CA THR A 283 -8.28 14.48 5.05
C THR A 283 -7.83 13.05 5.25
N LEU A 284 -7.98 12.50 6.46
CA LEU A 284 -7.47 11.17 6.82
C LEU A 284 -8.61 10.19 7.08
N ASN A 285 -8.63 9.11 6.30
CA ASN A 285 -9.55 7.99 6.47
C ASN A 285 -8.75 6.71 6.71
N ASN A 286 -8.87 6.11 7.90
CA ASN A 286 -8.21 4.85 8.24
C ASN A 286 -6.67 4.88 8.04
N CYS A 287 -6.00 5.89 8.58
CA CYS A 287 -4.57 6.12 8.36
C CYS A 287 -3.77 5.95 9.66
N TYR A 288 -2.64 5.23 9.58
CA TYR A 288 -1.83 4.85 10.74
C TYR A 288 -0.39 5.32 10.61
N TYR A 289 0.26 5.60 11.74
CA TYR A 289 1.67 5.94 11.77
C TYR A 289 2.39 5.33 12.97
N VAL A 290 3.66 4.95 12.82
CA VAL A 290 4.52 4.51 13.95
C VAL A 290 5.32 5.67 14.51
N ASN A 291 6.18 6.25 13.67
CA ASN A 291 7.07 7.33 14.09
C ASN A 291 6.38 8.67 13.87
N ALA A 292 6.21 9.44 14.94
CA ALA A 292 5.59 10.76 14.86
C ALA A 292 6.54 11.78 14.20
N PHE A 293 5.94 12.77 13.54
CA PHE A 293 6.59 14.07 13.29
C PHE A 293 6.22 15.04 14.41
N ALA A 294 6.77 16.26 14.37
CA ALA A 294 6.42 17.31 15.32
C ALA A 294 4.90 17.61 15.35
N ASN A 295 4.24 17.57 14.19
CA ASN A 295 2.78 17.69 14.11
C ASN A 295 2.17 16.30 13.92
N VAL A 296 1.50 15.82 14.98
CA VAL A 296 0.88 14.49 15.02
C VAL A 296 -0.40 14.44 14.18
N GLN A 297 -0.53 13.41 13.34
CA GLN A 297 -1.66 13.22 12.43
C GLN A 297 -1.92 11.73 12.19
N GLY A 298 -3.19 11.32 12.15
CA GLY A 298 -3.59 9.92 11.98
C GLY A 298 -3.64 9.17 13.31
N THR A 299 -3.79 7.84 13.22
CA THR A 299 -3.86 6.96 14.39
C THR A 299 -2.47 6.41 14.71
N PRO A 300 -1.90 6.66 15.91
CA PRO A 300 -0.63 6.05 16.30
C PRO A 300 -0.75 4.53 16.38
N THR A 301 0.30 3.83 15.98
CA THR A 301 0.45 2.39 16.14
C THR A 301 1.86 2.05 16.63
N THR A 302 2.07 0.78 17.01
CA THR A 302 3.37 0.30 17.52
C THR A 302 3.96 -0.77 16.62
N ALA A 303 5.25 -1.05 16.78
CA ALA A 303 5.92 -2.14 16.07
C ALA A 303 5.25 -3.50 16.37
N GLU A 304 4.79 -3.70 17.61
CA GLU A 304 4.07 -4.92 18.01
C GLU A 304 2.72 -5.02 17.30
N GLN A 305 1.97 -3.92 17.20
CA GLN A 305 0.71 -3.89 16.47
C GLN A 305 0.91 -4.14 14.97
N LEU A 306 1.98 -3.61 14.36
CA LEU A 306 2.34 -3.91 12.98
C LEU A 306 2.65 -5.39 12.78
N ALA A 307 3.45 -6.00 13.65
CA ALA A 307 3.82 -7.41 13.55
C ALA A 307 2.65 -8.36 13.87
N SER A 308 1.63 -7.88 14.58
CA SER A 308 0.52 -8.70 15.07
C SER A 308 -0.56 -9.02 14.03
N GLY A 309 -0.59 -8.38 12.86
CA GLY A 309 -1.71 -8.46 11.93
C GLY A 309 -2.85 -7.46 12.20
N TYR A 310 -2.86 -6.81 13.37
CA TYR A 310 -3.85 -5.78 13.72
C TYR A 310 -3.96 -4.69 12.65
N VAL A 311 -2.83 -4.06 12.30
CA VAL A 311 -2.83 -2.93 11.35
C VAL A 311 -3.22 -3.39 9.95
N ALA A 312 -2.78 -4.57 9.52
CA ALA A 312 -3.16 -5.15 8.23
C ALA A 312 -4.68 -5.39 8.15
N TRP A 313 -5.29 -5.95 9.20
CA TRP A 313 -6.74 -6.16 9.25
C TRP A 313 -7.52 -4.84 9.27
N MET A 314 -7.04 -3.84 10.04
CA MET A 314 -7.65 -2.51 10.08
C MET A 314 -7.58 -1.81 8.72
N LEU A 315 -6.42 -1.82 8.05
CA LEU A 315 -6.25 -1.24 6.72
C LEU A 315 -7.10 -1.96 5.67
N GLN A 316 -7.24 -3.29 5.78
CA GLN A 316 -8.11 -4.07 4.91
C GLN A 316 -9.59 -3.66 5.06
N SER A 317 -10.02 -3.25 6.27
CA SER A 317 -11.32 -2.62 6.55
C SER A 317 -12.52 -3.40 5.98
N GLY A 318 -12.51 -4.72 6.18
CA GLY A 318 -13.59 -5.62 5.75
C GLY A 318 -13.78 -5.78 4.23
N ARG A 319 -12.90 -5.20 3.39
CA ARG A 319 -13.01 -5.29 1.93
C ARG A 319 -12.93 -6.75 1.46
N ALA A 320 -13.73 -7.10 0.45
CA ALA A 320 -13.74 -8.44 -0.13
C ALA A 320 -12.45 -8.75 -0.90
N GLU A 321 -12.00 -7.80 -1.74
CA GLU A 321 -10.73 -7.88 -2.45
C GLU A 321 -9.55 -7.82 -1.49
N ASN A 322 -8.56 -8.69 -1.64
CA ASN A 322 -7.38 -8.73 -0.78
C ASN A 322 -6.37 -7.65 -1.18
N VAL A 323 -6.52 -6.45 -0.62
CA VAL A 323 -5.65 -5.29 -0.91
C VAL A 323 -4.50 -5.23 0.08
N TRP A 324 -4.80 -5.40 1.37
CA TRP A 324 -3.84 -5.43 2.47
C TRP A 324 -3.77 -6.82 3.09
N GLY A 325 -2.59 -7.18 3.53
CA GLY A 325 -2.35 -8.45 4.22
C GLY A 325 -0.95 -8.52 4.79
N GLN A 326 -0.64 -9.64 5.43
CA GLN A 326 0.62 -9.85 6.11
C GLN A 326 0.83 -11.35 6.35
N THR A 327 2.05 -11.83 6.22
CA THR A 327 2.45 -13.17 6.66
C THR A 327 2.96 -13.09 8.09
N LEU A 328 2.15 -13.51 9.07
CA LEU A 328 2.50 -13.40 10.49
C LEU A 328 3.74 -14.25 10.80
N GLY A 329 4.65 -13.68 11.61
CA GLY A 329 5.93 -14.29 11.94
C GLY A 329 7.05 -14.08 10.91
N THR A 330 6.73 -13.56 9.72
CA THR A 330 7.71 -13.25 8.67
C THR A 330 7.73 -11.76 8.34
N ASP A 331 6.56 -11.21 7.99
CA ASP A 331 6.43 -9.81 7.61
C ASP A 331 6.35 -8.95 8.88
N LEU A 332 7.22 -7.96 8.98
CA LEU A 332 7.22 -7.03 10.13
C LEU A 332 6.13 -5.95 10.04
N GLU A 333 5.58 -5.74 8.85
CA GLU A 333 4.58 -4.72 8.57
C GLU A 333 3.60 -5.16 7.46
N PRO A 334 2.39 -4.56 7.38
CA PRO A 334 1.42 -4.84 6.34
C PRO A 334 1.96 -4.64 4.92
N GLN A 335 1.57 -5.53 4.01
CA GLN A 335 1.93 -5.53 2.59
C GLN A 335 0.68 -5.33 1.71
N LEU A 336 0.92 -4.98 0.44
CA LEU A 336 -0.12 -4.83 -0.59
C LEU A 336 -0.25 -6.09 -1.48
N SER A 337 -1.37 -6.14 -2.22
CA SER A 337 -1.99 -7.30 -2.91
C SER A 337 -1.09 -8.32 -3.63
N ALA A 338 0.06 -7.94 -4.21
CA ALA A 338 0.93 -8.90 -4.90
C ALA A 338 1.55 -9.93 -3.95
N THR A 339 1.80 -9.55 -2.68
CA THR A 339 2.43 -10.40 -1.67
C THR A 339 1.57 -10.56 -0.40
N ALA A 340 0.54 -9.73 -0.24
CA ALA A 340 -0.36 -9.71 0.91
C ALA A 340 -1.06 -11.06 1.16
N LYS A 341 -0.93 -11.58 2.39
CA LYS A 341 -1.74 -12.72 2.88
C LYS A 341 -2.86 -12.21 3.75
N ARG A 342 -4.09 -12.66 3.48
CA ARG A 342 -5.27 -12.26 4.26
C ARG A 342 -5.05 -12.54 5.76
N ILE A 343 -5.42 -11.56 6.58
CA ILE A 343 -5.46 -11.67 8.03
C ILE A 343 -6.92 -11.82 8.47
N TYR A 344 -7.15 -12.71 9.41
CA TYR A 344 -8.42 -12.92 10.08
C TYR A 344 -8.34 -12.51 11.54
N LYS A 345 -9.40 -11.89 12.04
CA LYS A 345 -9.54 -11.47 13.43
C LYS A 345 -10.26 -12.56 14.23
N VAL A 346 -9.70 -12.89 15.40
CA VAL A 346 -10.38 -13.67 16.45
C VAL A 346 -10.66 -12.73 17.62
N ALA A 347 -11.93 -12.34 17.77
CA ALA A 347 -12.42 -11.47 18.83
C ALA A 347 -12.86 -12.31 20.04
N PHE A 348 -12.22 -12.10 21.19
CA PHE A 348 -12.62 -12.74 22.43
C PHE A 348 -13.58 -11.84 23.20
N THR A 349 -14.74 -12.36 23.57
CA THR A 349 -15.80 -11.60 24.23
C THR A 349 -16.10 -12.11 25.63
N TYR A 350 -16.21 -11.19 26.59
CA TYR A 350 -16.66 -11.48 27.95
C TYR A 350 -17.88 -10.60 28.26
N ASN A 351 -18.97 -11.21 28.72
CA ASN A 351 -20.25 -10.54 28.94
C ASN A 351 -20.74 -9.72 27.72
N GLY A 352 -20.57 -10.29 26.52
CA GLY A 352 -20.99 -9.69 25.25
C GLY A 352 -20.13 -8.53 24.74
N LYS A 353 -18.99 -8.23 25.39
CA LYS A 353 -18.06 -7.17 24.97
C LYS A 353 -16.73 -7.77 24.53
N GLU A 354 -16.15 -7.28 23.45
CA GLU A 354 -14.79 -7.63 23.04
C GLU A 354 -13.80 -7.13 24.08
N VAL A 355 -13.03 -8.05 24.66
CA VAL A 355 -12.03 -7.77 25.71
C VAL A 355 -10.60 -8.00 25.22
N ALA A 356 -10.43 -8.83 24.21
CA ALA A 356 -9.14 -9.08 23.58
C ALA A 356 -9.34 -9.48 22.12
N SER A 357 -8.32 -9.25 21.31
CA SER A 357 -8.28 -9.71 19.94
C SER A 357 -6.94 -10.33 19.62
N ARG A 358 -6.99 -11.31 18.72
CA ARG A 358 -5.83 -11.95 18.11
C ARG A 358 -6.06 -12.04 16.60
N TYR A 359 -4.99 -12.29 15.86
CA TYR A 359 -5.02 -12.33 14.41
C TYR A 359 -4.28 -13.55 13.91
N ALA A 360 -4.73 -14.10 12.80
CA ALA A 360 -4.16 -15.28 12.19
C ALA A 360 -4.22 -15.18 10.66
N ASN A 361 -3.28 -15.85 9.99
CA ASN A 361 -3.43 -16.16 8.57
C ASN A 361 -4.43 -17.31 8.36
N TYR A 362 -4.88 -17.51 7.12
CA TYR A 362 -5.68 -18.67 6.73
C TYR A 362 -4.99 -19.98 7.12
N ASP A 363 -5.72 -20.92 7.71
CA ASP A 363 -5.22 -22.22 8.22
C ASP A 363 -4.13 -22.07 9.30
N GLY A 364 -3.94 -20.86 9.82
CA GLY A 364 -3.11 -20.57 10.97
C GLY A 364 -3.90 -20.65 12.28
N ASN A 365 -3.27 -20.23 13.37
CA ASN A 365 -3.89 -20.17 14.69
C ASN A 365 -3.46 -18.91 15.44
N VAL A 366 -4.09 -18.64 16.59
CA VAL A 366 -3.81 -17.43 17.38
C VAL A 366 -2.59 -17.56 18.28
N GLY A 367 -2.11 -18.79 18.50
CA GLY A 367 -0.92 -19.16 19.27
C GLY A 367 -0.99 -18.88 20.78
N THR A 368 -1.69 -17.83 21.20
CA THR A 368 -1.90 -17.47 22.61
C THR A 368 -3.35 -17.06 22.85
N LEU A 369 -3.92 -17.57 23.93
CA LEU A 369 -5.23 -17.16 24.42
C LEU A 369 -5.09 -15.93 25.33
N PRO A 370 -6.15 -15.12 25.46
CA PRO A 370 -6.17 -14.02 26.42
C PRO A 370 -5.96 -14.51 27.85
N THR A 371 -5.26 -13.71 28.65
CA THR A 371 -5.07 -13.92 30.08
C THR A 371 -6.27 -13.42 30.89
N PRO A 372 -6.46 -13.88 32.14
CA PRO A 372 -7.48 -13.33 33.03
C PRO A 372 -7.34 -11.82 33.24
N GLN A 373 -6.10 -11.30 33.24
CA GLN A 373 -5.84 -9.87 33.37
C GLN A 373 -6.30 -9.09 32.14
N GLU A 374 -6.07 -9.60 30.92
CA GLU A 374 -6.59 -8.98 29.70
C GLU A 374 -8.12 -8.96 29.68
N ILE A 375 -8.77 -10.03 30.14
CA ILE A 375 -10.23 -10.14 30.14
C ILE A 375 -10.88 -9.25 31.20
N LEU A 376 -10.35 -9.25 32.44
CA LEU A 376 -10.96 -8.57 33.58
C LEU A 376 -10.49 -7.12 33.75
N GLY A 377 -9.33 -6.76 33.19
CA GLY A 377 -8.73 -5.43 33.34
C GLY A 377 -8.60 -5.04 34.81
N VAL A 378 -9.24 -3.94 35.21
CA VAL A 378 -9.21 -3.43 36.59
C VAL A 378 -9.86 -4.35 37.63
N ALA A 379 -10.73 -5.29 37.21
CA ALA A 379 -11.34 -6.26 38.10
C ALA A 379 -10.40 -7.45 38.41
N TYR A 380 -9.27 -7.54 37.71
CA TYR A 380 -8.27 -8.56 37.98
C TYR A 380 -7.60 -8.32 39.35
N ASN A 381 -7.66 -9.33 40.21
CA ASN A 381 -7.05 -9.36 41.53
C ASN A 381 -6.12 -10.58 41.65
N THR A 382 -4.86 -10.35 41.99
CA THR A 382 -3.82 -11.38 42.13
C THR A 382 -4.03 -12.34 43.29
N ALA A 383 -4.90 -12.01 44.25
CA ALA A 383 -5.26 -12.89 45.36
C ALA A 383 -6.24 -14.01 44.94
N ASN A 384 -6.90 -13.86 43.79
CA ASN A 384 -7.82 -14.87 43.28
C ASN A 384 -7.12 -15.84 42.32
N THR A 385 -7.65 -17.05 42.23
CA THR A 385 -7.34 -17.99 41.15
C THR A 385 -8.38 -17.86 40.04
N TYR A 386 -7.95 -17.88 38.79
CA TYR A 386 -8.84 -17.76 37.64
C TYR A 386 -8.75 -18.98 36.74
N LYS A 387 -9.90 -19.38 36.20
CA LYS A 387 -10.00 -20.35 35.12
C LYS A 387 -10.82 -19.76 33.98
N LEU A 388 -10.30 -19.87 32.77
CA LEU A 388 -10.95 -19.38 31.56
C LEU A 388 -11.56 -20.56 30.82
N VAL A 389 -12.81 -20.41 30.39
CA VAL A 389 -13.51 -21.38 29.54
C VAL A 389 -13.87 -20.67 28.24
N PHE A 390 -13.43 -21.23 27.12
CA PHE A 390 -13.66 -20.67 25.79
C PHE A 390 -14.76 -21.48 25.09
N ALA A 391 -15.71 -20.79 24.45
CA ALA A 391 -16.79 -21.42 23.72
C ALA A 391 -16.29 -22.30 22.55
N ASP A 392 -17.13 -23.25 22.14
CA ASP A 392 -16.88 -24.17 21.00
C ASP A 392 -15.57 -24.95 21.11
N ASP A 393 -15.17 -25.28 22.35
CA ASP A 393 -13.91 -25.94 22.68
C ASP A 393 -12.69 -25.23 22.05
N PHE A 394 -12.73 -23.90 21.94
CA PHE A 394 -11.66 -23.14 21.31
C PHE A 394 -10.35 -23.22 22.13
N TYR A 395 -9.25 -23.50 21.44
CA TYR A 395 -7.90 -23.59 22.01
C TYR A 395 -6.90 -22.79 21.16
N ALA A 396 -5.68 -22.61 21.66
CA ALA A 396 -4.69 -21.72 21.05
C ALA A 396 -4.33 -22.11 19.60
N GLU A 397 -4.22 -23.41 19.34
CA GLU A 397 -3.89 -24.00 18.03
C GLU A 397 -5.12 -24.27 17.14
N TYR A 398 -6.31 -23.81 17.54
CA TYR A 398 -7.52 -23.99 16.74
C TYR A 398 -7.36 -23.31 15.37
N PRO A 399 -7.61 -24.02 14.25
CA PRO A 399 -7.37 -23.50 12.91
C PRO A 399 -8.37 -22.39 12.52
N ILE A 400 -7.87 -21.31 11.92
CA ILE A 400 -8.65 -20.12 11.57
C ILE A 400 -8.81 -20.00 10.05
N TYR A 401 -10.07 -19.92 9.60
CA TYR A 401 -10.43 -19.82 8.18
C TYR A 401 -11.24 -18.55 7.84
N ALA A 402 -11.72 -17.85 8.86
CA ALA A 402 -12.53 -16.64 8.75
C ALA A 402 -12.43 -15.82 10.04
N ASP A 403 -12.88 -14.56 9.98
CA ASP A 403 -13.09 -13.76 11.19
C ASP A 403 -14.06 -14.50 12.12
N ARG A 404 -13.75 -14.52 13.42
CA ARG A 404 -14.47 -15.30 14.43
C ARG A 404 -14.62 -14.51 15.72
N THR A 405 -15.73 -14.78 16.41
CA THR A 405 -15.93 -14.37 17.79
C THR A 405 -15.91 -15.60 18.70
N VAL A 406 -15.18 -15.54 19.80
CA VAL A 406 -15.10 -16.59 20.83
C VAL A 406 -15.59 -15.99 22.15
N ALA A 407 -16.67 -16.52 22.70
CA ALA A 407 -17.10 -16.15 24.05
C ALA A 407 -16.17 -16.79 25.09
N VAL A 408 -15.84 -16.03 26.13
CA VAL A 408 -15.00 -16.46 27.24
C VAL A 408 -15.77 -16.29 28.53
N ASP A 409 -15.81 -17.32 29.35
CA ASP A 409 -16.29 -17.26 30.72
C ASP A 409 -15.11 -17.32 31.71
N VAL A 410 -15.24 -16.58 32.81
CA VAL A 410 -14.21 -16.48 33.84
C VAL A 410 -14.73 -17.06 35.15
N ILE A 411 -14.10 -18.13 35.60
CA ILE A 411 -14.39 -18.76 36.89
C ILE A 411 -13.36 -18.25 37.90
N VAL A 412 -13.84 -17.65 38.98
CA VAL A 412 -13.00 -17.06 40.04
C VAL A 412 -13.04 -17.96 41.27
N ASN A 413 -11.87 -18.26 41.84
CA ASN A 413 -11.73 -19.08 43.05
C ASN A 413 -12.48 -20.43 42.98
N ASN A 414 -12.52 -21.02 41.78
CA ASN A 414 -13.23 -22.26 41.50
C ASN A 414 -14.72 -22.22 41.89
N MET A 415 -15.35 -21.04 41.83
CA MET A 415 -16.71 -20.79 42.28
C MET A 415 -17.55 -20.13 41.19
N CYS A 416 -18.69 -20.74 40.86
CA CYS A 416 -19.73 -20.16 40.00
C CYS A 416 -20.80 -19.49 40.86
N GLU A 417 -21.01 -18.19 40.69
CA GLU A 417 -22.15 -17.49 41.29
C GLU A 417 -23.35 -17.60 40.35
N ILE A 418 -24.46 -18.12 40.86
CA ILE A 418 -25.68 -18.33 40.07
C ILE A 418 -26.73 -17.33 40.53
N ALA A 419 -26.93 -16.30 39.71
CA ALA A 419 -27.91 -15.24 39.94
C ALA A 419 -29.09 -15.31 38.95
N THR A 420 -28.99 -16.12 37.89
CA THR A 420 -29.99 -16.22 36.83
C THR A 420 -30.13 -17.65 36.31
N LYS A 421 -31.21 -17.93 35.57
CA LYS A 421 -31.35 -19.19 34.81
C LYS A 421 -30.19 -19.41 33.83
N GLU A 422 -29.64 -18.34 33.30
CA GLU A 422 -28.55 -18.41 32.33
C GLU A 422 -27.24 -18.80 33.02
N ASP A 423 -26.96 -18.26 34.21
CA ASP A 423 -25.81 -18.69 35.01
C ASP A 423 -25.92 -20.17 35.40
N TRP A 424 -27.14 -20.65 35.66
CA TRP A 424 -27.39 -22.06 35.93
C TRP A 424 -27.09 -22.94 34.71
N LYS A 425 -27.54 -22.52 33.52
CA LYS A 425 -27.20 -23.21 32.26
C LYS A 425 -25.71 -23.26 32.03
N LYS A 426 -25.01 -22.12 32.19
CA LYS A 426 -23.55 -22.03 32.06
C LYS A 426 -22.82 -22.96 33.01
N PHE A 427 -23.22 -22.97 34.29
CA PHE A 427 -22.69 -23.93 35.26
C PHE A 427 -22.89 -25.38 34.79
N GLY A 428 -24.09 -25.69 34.29
CA GLY A 428 -24.37 -26.99 33.68
C GLY A 428 -23.51 -27.31 32.44
N ASP A 429 -23.27 -26.34 31.57
CA ASP A 429 -22.40 -26.45 30.39
C ASP A 429 -20.96 -26.74 30.79
N PHE A 430 -20.41 -26.03 31.79
CA PHE A 430 -19.05 -26.30 32.30
C PHE A 430 -18.93 -27.72 32.83
N VAL A 431 -19.88 -28.19 33.63
CA VAL A 431 -19.85 -29.56 34.14
C VAL A 431 -19.94 -30.58 33.00
N ARG A 432 -20.72 -30.28 31.94
CA ARG A 432 -20.82 -31.13 30.74
C ARG A 432 -19.55 -31.11 29.88
N SER A 433 -18.80 -30.01 29.82
CA SER A 433 -17.52 -29.93 29.12
C SER A 433 -16.37 -30.60 29.87
N GLY A 434 -16.61 -31.10 31.08
CA GLY A 434 -15.65 -31.85 31.88
C GLY A 434 -15.13 -31.12 33.11
N GLU A 435 -15.60 -29.90 33.36
CA GLU A 435 -15.29 -29.12 34.56
C GLU A 435 -16.09 -29.58 35.78
N ARG A 436 -15.80 -30.81 36.22
CA ARG A 436 -16.59 -31.51 37.23
C ARG A 436 -16.33 -31.00 38.65
N ASN A 437 -15.11 -30.50 38.92
CA ASN A 437 -14.69 -30.02 40.24
C ASN A 437 -14.89 -28.53 40.44
N LEU A 438 -16.11 -28.03 40.21
CA LEU A 438 -16.50 -26.63 40.38
C LEU A 438 -17.37 -26.45 41.61
N ASN A 439 -17.11 -25.42 42.42
CA ASN A 439 -18.08 -24.99 43.43
C ASN A 439 -19.11 -24.08 42.79
N ALA A 440 -20.33 -24.07 43.29
CA ALA A 440 -21.35 -23.11 42.89
C ALA A 440 -22.11 -22.60 44.10
N LYS A 441 -22.58 -21.36 44.04
CA LYS A 441 -23.49 -20.81 45.06
C LYS A 441 -24.66 -20.08 44.42
N LEU A 442 -25.85 -20.24 45.00
CA LEU A 442 -27.00 -19.40 44.66
C LEU A 442 -26.86 -18.04 45.34
N THR A 443 -27.23 -16.99 44.62
CA THR A 443 -27.29 -15.62 45.16
C THR A 443 -28.70 -15.02 45.14
N VAL A 444 -29.66 -15.74 44.54
CA VAL A 444 -31.08 -15.38 44.48
C VAL A 444 -31.94 -16.65 44.48
N ASP A 445 -33.23 -16.48 44.78
CA ASP A 445 -34.24 -17.51 44.49
C ASP A 445 -34.43 -17.62 42.97
N LEU A 446 -34.38 -18.84 42.43
CA LEU A 446 -34.53 -19.12 41.00
C LEU A 446 -35.83 -19.89 40.75
N ASP A 447 -36.59 -19.46 39.75
CA ASP A 447 -37.78 -20.19 39.30
C ASP A 447 -37.55 -20.69 37.88
N PHE A 448 -37.36 -22.00 37.71
CA PHE A 448 -37.17 -22.65 36.41
C PHE A 448 -38.47 -22.81 35.62
N GLY A 449 -39.64 -22.70 36.25
CA GLY A 449 -40.91 -23.08 35.64
C GLY A 449 -40.84 -24.53 35.14
N SER A 450 -41.26 -24.75 33.89
CA SER A 450 -41.22 -26.07 33.24
C SER A 450 -39.88 -26.43 32.56
N ASP A 451 -38.85 -25.58 32.66
CA ASP A 451 -37.54 -25.83 32.05
C ASP A 451 -36.76 -26.91 32.84
N ILE A 452 -36.41 -28.03 32.18
CA ILE A 452 -35.52 -29.03 32.78
C ILE A 452 -34.06 -28.64 32.53
N LEU A 453 -33.45 -27.90 33.46
CA LEU A 453 -32.06 -27.49 33.39
C LEU A 453 -31.17 -28.42 34.23
N LYS A 454 -30.74 -29.55 33.66
CA LYS A 454 -29.83 -30.50 34.34
C LYS A 454 -28.38 -30.00 34.34
N VAL A 455 -27.70 -30.21 35.47
CA VAL A 455 -26.25 -30.02 35.57
C VAL A 455 -25.56 -31.36 35.33
N GLY A 456 -24.61 -31.40 34.38
CA GLY A 456 -23.90 -32.62 33.99
C GLY A 456 -24.70 -33.63 33.16
N SER A 457 -24.11 -34.80 32.94
CA SER A 457 -24.71 -35.96 32.26
C SER A 457 -24.34 -37.26 32.99
N GLU A 458 -24.93 -38.39 32.57
CA GLU A 458 -24.57 -39.72 33.10
C GLU A 458 -23.08 -40.05 32.92
N SER A 459 -22.41 -39.49 31.90
CA SER A 459 -20.99 -39.70 31.63
C SER A 459 -20.07 -38.65 32.25
N THR A 460 -20.59 -37.46 32.62
CA THR A 460 -19.79 -36.40 33.22
C THR A 460 -19.91 -36.33 34.74
N GLY A 461 -21.12 -36.38 35.30
CA GLY A 461 -21.34 -36.17 36.74
C GLY A 461 -20.87 -34.79 37.24
N TYR A 462 -21.30 -34.41 38.45
CA TYR A 462 -20.85 -33.21 39.14
C TYR A 462 -20.08 -33.60 40.41
N SER A 463 -18.95 -32.96 40.68
CA SER A 463 -18.10 -33.28 41.83
C SER A 463 -17.56 -32.00 42.48
N GLY A 464 -18.40 -31.20 43.13
CA GLY A 464 -17.98 -30.00 43.87
C GLY A 464 -18.95 -29.65 45.01
N THR A 465 -18.76 -28.50 45.65
CA THR A 465 -19.69 -27.96 46.65
C THR A 465 -20.71 -27.04 45.99
N PHE A 466 -21.99 -27.41 46.08
CA PHE A 466 -23.11 -26.53 45.75
C PHE A 466 -23.69 -25.93 47.03
N ASP A 467 -23.53 -24.63 47.23
CA ASP A 467 -24.05 -23.90 48.38
C ASP A 467 -25.32 -23.12 47.99
N GLY A 468 -26.47 -23.59 48.46
CA GLY A 468 -27.74 -22.91 48.20
C GLY A 468 -27.88 -21.56 48.92
N GLN A 469 -27.04 -21.25 49.91
CA GLN A 469 -27.11 -20.04 50.75
C GLN A 469 -28.50 -19.71 51.34
N GLY A 470 -29.39 -20.70 51.43
CA GLY A 470 -30.77 -20.52 51.88
C GLY A 470 -31.77 -20.05 50.81
N HIS A 471 -31.32 -19.89 49.56
CA HIS A 471 -32.19 -19.59 48.41
C HIS A 471 -32.95 -20.82 47.91
N THR A 472 -34.07 -20.60 47.23
CA THR A 472 -34.93 -21.65 46.69
C THR A 472 -34.75 -21.82 45.17
N ILE A 473 -34.91 -23.05 44.69
CA ILE A 473 -35.07 -23.36 43.26
C ILE A 473 -36.47 -23.96 43.08
N THR A 474 -37.32 -23.27 42.33
CA THR A 474 -38.68 -23.71 42.00
C THR A 474 -38.69 -24.37 40.62
N ILE A 475 -39.40 -25.49 40.50
CA ILE A 475 -39.61 -26.24 39.26
C ILE A 475 -41.10 -26.61 39.26
N ASP A 476 -41.81 -26.33 38.15
CA ASP A 476 -43.24 -26.57 37.98
C ASP A 476 -43.58 -27.99 37.50
#